data_AF-A0A7Z9LBU5-F1
#
_entry.id   AF-A0A7Z9LBU5-F1
#
_cell.length_a   1.000
_cell.length_b   1.000
_cell.length_c   1.000
_cell.angle_alpha   90.00
_cell.angle_beta   90.00
_cell.angle_gamma   90.00
#
_symmetry.space_group_name_H-M   'P 1'
#
loop_
_entity.id
_entity.type
_entity.pdbx_description
1 polymer ?
#
loop_
_entity_poly.entity_id
_entity_poly.type
_entity_poly.pdbx_seq_one_letter_code
_entity_poly.pdbx_strand_id
1 'polypeptide(L)'
;MAASDRPGGLTALALFNLAFAIGELFEGIGRLVQRYNTLRYIEGDLPGWMLGGRNRGPFDSGLSGEERFQMLSDVGPDTLLFLGVLSLGAALLLALSVRGLLNSRRLMGRWLATLGAAAMITAALLTVSWFPGVLLHDSGLALVRGIFYPLLLLAMVHTTFAKDLVR
;
A
#
# COMPACT_ATOMS: atom_id res chain seq x y z
N MET A 1 29.34 -23.62 1.10
CA MET A 1 28.76 -22.63 2.03
C MET A 1 27.32 -22.41 1.67
N ALA A 2 26.38 -22.74 2.56
CA ALA A 2 24.97 -22.53 2.31
C ALA A 2 24.63 -21.03 2.40
N ALA A 3 23.67 -20.57 1.60
CA ALA A 3 23.18 -19.18 1.67
C ALA A 3 22.68 -18.79 3.08
N SER A 4 22.39 -19.77 3.94
CA SER A 4 21.96 -19.64 5.34
C SER A 4 23.01 -19.05 6.29
N ASP A 5 24.29 -18.99 5.90
CA ASP A 5 25.36 -18.45 6.76
C ASP A 5 25.65 -16.96 6.51
N ARG A 6 24.83 -16.27 5.70
CA ARG A 6 25.05 -14.85 5.38
C ARG A 6 24.21 -13.95 6.30
N PRO A 7 24.80 -13.30 7.32
CA PRO A 7 24.08 -12.40 8.25
C PRO A 7 23.38 -11.21 7.57
N GLY A 8 23.65 -10.95 6.28
CA GLY A 8 22.99 -9.89 5.50
C GLY A 8 21.58 -10.22 4.99
N GLY A 9 21.20 -11.49 4.90
CA GLY A 9 19.94 -11.90 4.25
C GLY A 9 18.67 -11.43 4.98
N LEU A 10 18.61 -11.67 6.30
CA LEU A 10 17.49 -11.24 7.14
C LEU A 10 17.40 -9.71 7.26
N THR A 11 18.55 -9.03 7.30
CA THR A 11 18.62 -7.56 7.32
C THR A 11 18.11 -6.96 6.01
N ALA A 12 18.43 -7.56 4.87
CA ALA A 12 17.89 -7.15 3.58
C ALA A 12 16.37 -7.33 3.52
N LEU A 13 15.85 -8.47 4.00
CA LEU A 13 14.40 -8.70 4.09
C LEU A 13 13.70 -7.68 5.00
N ALA A 14 14.32 -7.34 6.14
CA ALA A 14 13.83 -6.31 7.04
C ALA A 14 13.83 -4.92 6.38
N LEU A 15 14.87 -4.57 5.62
CA LEU A 15 14.92 -3.32 4.86
C LEU A 15 13.83 -3.25 3.78
N PHE A 16 13.59 -4.35 3.05
CA PHE A 16 12.50 -4.43 2.08
C PHE A 16 11.14 -4.24 2.75
N ASN A 17 10.88 -4.96 3.85
CA ASN A 17 9.63 -4.81 4.61
C ASN A 17 9.44 -3.37 5.12
N LEU A 18 10.51 -2.71 5.55
CA LEU A 18 10.45 -1.33 5.99
C LEU A 18 10.12 -0.38 4.83
N ALA A 19 10.77 -0.53 3.68
CA ALA A 19 10.50 0.29 2.51
C ALA A 19 9.04 0.13 2.04
N PHE A 20 8.51 -1.09 2.06
CA PHE A 20 7.12 -1.35 1.70
C PHE A 20 6.13 -0.84 2.76
N ALA A 21 6.46 -0.98 4.04
CA ALA A 21 5.65 -0.39 5.12
C ALA A 21 5.50 1.12 4.94
N ILE A 22 6.59 1.81 4.59
CA ILE A 22 6.56 3.26 4.30
C ILE A 22 5.69 3.54 3.07
N GLY A 23 5.84 2.75 2.02
CA GLY A 23 5.04 2.88 0.79
C GLY A 23 3.53 2.76 1.05
N GLU A 24 3.11 1.76 1.81
CA GLU A 24 1.72 1.54 2.22
C GLU A 24 1.22 2.58 3.21
N LEU A 25 2.09 3.09 4.09
CA LEU A 25 1.75 4.19 4.99
C LEU A 25 1.35 5.44 4.20
N PHE A 26 2.14 5.84 3.21
CA PHE A 26 1.82 6.98 2.36
C PHE A 26 0.55 6.77 1.55
N GLU A 27 0.33 5.55 1.06
CA GLU A 27 -0.88 5.21 0.31
C GLU A 27 -2.14 5.25 1.19
N GLY A 28 -2.07 4.66 2.38
CA GLY A 28 -3.14 4.70 3.37
C GLY A 28 -3.48 6.13 3.80
N ILE A 29 -2.48 6.96 4.10
CA ILE A 29 -2.67 8.38 4.40
C ILE A 29 -3.29 9.11 3.20
N GLY A 30 -2.79 8.86 1.99
CA GLY A 30 -3.31 9.45 0.76
C GLY A 30 -4.81 9.18 0.57
N ARG A 31 -5.25 7.95 0.80
CA ARG A 31 -6.67 7.54 0.73
C ARG A 31 -7.53 8.22 1.81
N LEU A 32 -7.01 8.41 3.02
CA LEU A 32 -7.70 9.15 4.08
C LEU A 32 -7.82 10.65 3.77
N VAL A 33 -6.78 11.24 3.19
CA VAL A 33 -6.81 12.64 2.74
C VAL A 33 -7.82 12.79 1.59
N GLN A 34 -7.83 11.87 0.62
CA GLN A 34 -8.82 11.83 -0.45
C GLN A 34 -10.24 11.75 0.12
N ARG A 35 -10.49 10.84 1.08
CA ARG A 35 -11.79 10.76 1.76
C ARG A 35 -12.21 12.09 2.38
N TYR A 36 -11.32 12.73 3.15
CA TYR A 36 -11.62 14.00 3.81
C TYR A 36 -11.98 15.09 2.79
N ASN A 37 -11.24 15.16 1.68
CA ASN A 37 -11.52 16.12 0.62
C ASN A 37 -12.83 15.79 -0.13
N THR A 38 -13.13 14.51 -0.36
CA THR A 38 -14.40 14.07 -0.98
C THR A 38 -15.59 14.42 -0.10
N LEU A 39 -15.51 14.22 1.22
CA LEU A 39 -16.58 14.62 2.14
C LEU A 39 -16.83 16.12 2.12
N ARG A 40 -15.77 16.92 2.19
CA ARG A 40 -15.86 18.38 2.11
C ARG A 40 -16.39 18.88 0.76
N TYR A 41 -16.12 18.16 -0.32
CA TYR A 41 -16.71 18.44 -1.63
C TYR A 41 -18.22 18.15 -1.64
N ILE A 42 -18.65 17.00 -1.10
CA ILE A 42 -20.07 16.63 -0.97
C ILE A 42 -20.84 17.63 -0.07
N GLU A 43 -20.20 18.11 0.99
CA GLU A 43 -20.76 19.10 1.93
C GLU A 43 -20.81 20.53 1.34
N GLY A 44 -20.19 20.77 0.17
CA GLY A 44 -20.15 22.08 -0.49
C GLY A 44 -19.09 23.05 0.05
N ASP A 45 -18.23 22.58 0.96
CA ASP A 45 -17.21 23.36 1.67
C ASP A 45 -15.89 23.53 0.88
N LEU A 46 -15.75 22.87 -0.26
CA LEU A 46 -14.58 22.95 -1.13
C LEU A 46 -14.99 23.23 -2.58
N PRO A 47 -14.66 24.42 -3.13
CA PRO A 47 -14.91 24.70 -4.53
C PRO A 47 -13.96 23.87 -5.43
N GLY A 48 -14.50 23.33 -6.53
CA GLY A 48 -13.84 22.38 -7.45
C GLY A 48 -12.45 22.78 -7.94
N TRP A 49 -12.16 24.08 -8.03
CA TRP A 49 -10.87 24.62 -8.46
C TRP A 49 -9.76 24.53 -7.39
N MET A 50 -10.10 24.52 -6.10
CA MET A 50 -9.13 24.30 -5.01
C MET A 50 -8.71 22.83 -4.89
N LEU A 51 -9.54 21.94 -5.43
CA LEU A 51 -9.36 20.49 -5.35
C LEU A 51 -8.31 19.95 -6.34
N GLY A 52 -8.01 20.68 -7.44
CA GLY A 52 -7.04 20.27 -8.47
C GLY A 52 -5.59 20.73 -8.26
N GLY A 53 -5.28 21.42 -7.16
CA GLY A 53 -4.13 22.34 -7.09
C GLY A 53 -2.74 21.76 -6.77
N ARG A 54 -2.55 20.47 -6.47
CA ARG A 54 -1.23 19.98 -6.00
C ARG A 54 -0.69 18.67 -6.57
N ASN A 55 -1.49 17.90 -7.31
CA ASN A 55 -1.08 16.60 -7.87
C ASN A 55 -1.10 16.58 -9.40
N ARG A 56 -0.61 17.66 -10.05
CA ARG A 56 -0.22 17.60 -11.46
C ARG A 56 1.09 16.82 -11.57
N GLY A 57 0.99 15.50 -11.57
CA GLY A 57 2.11 14.63 -11.90
C GLY A 57 2.41 14.68 -13.42
N PRO A 58 3.57 14.19 -13.88
CA PRO A 58 3.88 14.10 -15.31
C PRO A 58 2.95 13.17 -16.12
N PHE A 59 2.11 12.40 -15.43
CA PHE A 59 1.13 11.46 -15.98
C PHE A 59 -0.28 11.88 -15.55
N ASP A 60 -0.64 13.14 -15.78
CA ASP A 60 -1.98 13.65 -15.46
C ASP A 60 -2.96 13.13 -16.52
N SER A 61 -4.00 12.42 -16.10
CA SER A 61 -5.10 11.89 -16.95
C SER A 61 -5.87 12.97 -17.74
N GLY A 62 -5.52 14.24 -17.59
CA GLY A 62 -6.21 15.37 -18.22
C GLY A 62 -7.54 15.72 -17.56
N LEU A 63 -7.93 15.00 -16.50
CA LEU A 63 -9.14 15.26 -15.74
C LEU A 63 -9.01 16.56 -14.96
N SER A 64 -10.05 17.40 -15.03
CA SER A 64 -10.19 18.52 -14.11
C SER A 64 -10.29 18.01 -12.67
N GLY A 65 -9.88 18.83 -11.70
CA GLY A 65 -10.01 18.47 -10.28
C GLY A 65 -11.45 18.05 -9.94
N GLU A 66 -12.43 18.77 -10.49
CA GLU A 66 -13.85 18.52 -10.28
C GLU A 66 -14.31 17.15 -10.79
N GLU A 67 -13.91 16.75 -12.00
CA GLU A 67 -14.21 15.41 -12.55
C GLU A 67 -13.60 14.28 -11.70
N ARG A 68 -12.37 14.46 -11.19
CA ARG A 68 -11.73 13.46 -10.31
C ARG A 68 -12.50 13.31 -9.01
N PHE A 69 -12.94 14.41 -8.40
CA PHE A 69 -13.70 14.36 -7.14
C PHE A 69 -15.13 13.86 -7.32
N GLN A 70 -15.75 14.12 -8.47
CA GLN A 70 -17.04 13.53 -8.82
C GLN A 70 -16.92 12.00 -8.96
N MET A 71 -15.89 11.51 -9.67
CA MET A 71 -15.62 10.07 -9.75
C MET A 71 -15.30 9.46 -8.38
N LEU A 72 -14.56 10.17 -7.52
CA LEU A 72 -14.28 9.72 -6.15
C LEU A 72 -15.52 9.74 -5.25
N SER A 73 -16.46 10.67 -5.47
CA SER A 73 -17.74 10.67 -4.77
C SER A 73 -18.61 9.47 -5.17
N ASP A 74 -18.55 9.06 -6.45
CA ASP A 74 -19.25 7.86 -6.93
C ASP A 74 -18.67 6.57 -6.33
N VAL A 75 -17.36 6.52 -6.10
CA VAL A 75 -16.69 5.41 -5.39
C VAL A 75 -17.11 5.33 -3.92
N GLY A 76 -17.46 6.48 -3.32
CA GLY A 76 -17.96 6.58 -1.95
C GLY A 76 -16.85 6.86 -0.92
N PRO A 77 -17.06 7.79 0.03
CA PRO A 77 -16.10 8.09 1.10
C PRO A 77 -15.77 6.90 2.00
N ASP A 78 -16.71 5.98 2.20
CA ASP A 78 -16.51 4.79 3.04
C ASP A 78 -15.59 3.77 2.39
N THR A 79 -15.64 3.66 1.06
CA THR A 79 -14.72 2.84 0.28
C THR A 79 -13.29 3.35 0.44
N LEU A 80 -13.08 4.67 0.37
CA LEU A 80 -11.80 5.31 0.61
C LEU A 80 -11.30 5.12 2.05
N LEU A 81 -12.21 5.17 3.03
CA LEU A 81 -11.89 4.88 4.43
C LEU A 81 -11.39 3.43 4.58
N PHE A 82 -12.18 2.48 4.10
CA PHE A 82 -11.88 1.05 4.21
C PHE A 82 -10.53 0.72 3.58
N LEU A 83 -10.32 1.20 2.35
CA LEU A 83 -9.08 1.02 1.61
C LEU A 83 -7.88 1.71 2.26
N GLY A 84 -8.08 2.88 2.88
CA GLY A 84 -7.05 3.57 3.64
C GLY A 84 -6.65 2.81 4.90
N VAL A 85 -7.63 2.36 5.69
CA VAL A 85 -7.41 1.55 6.89
C VAL A 85 -6.74 0.22 6.56
N LEU A 86 -7.13 -0.43 5.47
CA LEU A 86 -6.50 -1.67 5.01
C LEU A 86 -5.02 -1.49 4.68
N SER A 87 -4.66 -0.43 3.93
CA SER A 87 -3.26 -0.09 3.64
C SER A 87 -2.47 0.29 4.89
N LEU A 88 -3.06 1.04 5.83
CA LEU A 88 -2.42 1.33 7.12
C LEU A 88 -2.21 0.06 7.96
N GLY A 89 -3.17 -0.87 7.93
CA GLY A 89 -3.05 -2.17 8.55
C GLY A 89 -1.90 -2.99 7.94
N ALA A 90 -1.79 -3.01 6.61
CA ALA A 90 -0.69 -3.65 5.90
C ALA A 90 0.66 -3.01 6.28
N ALA A 91 0.75 -1.68 6.30
CA ALA A 91 1.94 -0.94 6.72
C ALA A 91 2.38 -1.31 8.15
N LEU A 92 1.42 -1.37 9.08
CA LEU A 92 1.69 -1.76 10.47
C LEU A 92 2.19 -3.20 10.57
N LEU A 93 1.56 -4.14 9.87
CA LEU A 93 1.97 -5.55 9.85
C LEU A 93 3.39 -5.71 9.32
N LEU A 94 3.73 -5.00 8.24
CA LEU A 94 5.09 -5.00 7.68
C LEU A 94 6.10 -4.36 8.63
N ALA A 95 5.78 -3.24 9.27
CA ALA A 95 6.65 -2.60 10.25
C ALA A 95 6.89 -3.50 11.49
N LEU A 96 5.85 -4.19 11.97
CA LEU A 96 5.98 -5.16 13.05
C LEU A 96 6.78 -6.40 12.60
N SER A 97 6.67 -6.78 11.33
CA SER A 97 7.50 -7.84 10.75
C SER A 97 8.99 -7.48 10.81
N VAL A 98 9.38 -6.25 10.46
CA VAL A 98 10.77 -5.76 10.59
C VAL A 98 11.29 -5.98 12.01
N ARG A 99 10.51 -5.55 13.02
CA ARG A 99 10.87 -5.74 14.42
C ARG A 99 10.99 -7.23 14.79
N GLY A 100 10.10 -8.08 14.27
CA GLY A 100 10.16 -9.53 14.46
C GLY A 100 11.39 -10.18 13.86
N LEU A 101 11.80 -9.74 12.66
CA LEU A 101 12.99 -10.22 11.96
C LEU A 101 14.29 -9.81 12.66
N LEU A 102 14.33 -8.59 13.23
CA LEU A 102 15.52 -8.06 13.92
C LEU A 102 15.69 -8.59 15.36
N ASN A 103 14.60 -8.81 16.11
CA ASN A 103 14.64 -9.23 17.52
C ASN A 103 14.58 -10.75 17.72
N SER A 104 15.09 -11.55 16.79
CA SER A 104 15.10 -13.02 16.86
C SER A 104 13.73 -13.71 16.94
N ARG A 105 12.61 -13.00 16.77
CA ARG A 105 11.24 -13.56 16.68
C ARG A 105 10.87 -13.84 15.23
N ARG A 106 11.70 -14.66 14.56
CA ARG A 106 11.68 -14.86 13.11
C ARG A 106 10.37 -15.45 12.58
N LEU A 107 9.74 -16.35 13.34
CA LEU A 107 8.41 -16.90 13.02
C LEU A 107 7.33 -15.81 13.04
N MET A 108 7.37 -14.92 14.03
CA MET A 108 6.44 -13.79 14.12
C MET A 108 6.67 -12.82 12.95
N GLY A 109 7.94 -12.53 12.64
CA GLY A 109 8.32 -11.73 11.47
C GLY A 109 7.79 -12.31 10.16
N ARG A 110 7.89 -13.64 10.00
CA ARG A 110 7.36 -14.39 8.84
C ARG A 110 5.85 -14.20 8.68
N TRP A 111 5.08 -14.53 9.71
CA TRP A 111 3.62 -14.47 9.64
C TRP A 111 3.11 -13.05 9.44
N LEU A 112 3.73 -12.07 10.09
CA LEU A 112 3.39 -10.66 9.90
C LEU A 112 3.72 -10.16 8.50
N ALA A 113 4.83 -10.61 7.90
CA ALA A 113 5.15 -10.30 6.50
C ALA A 113 4.12 -10.91 5.54
N THR A 114 3.74 -12.18 5.76
CA THR A 114 2.74 -12.87 4.95
C THR A 114 1.37 -12.19 5.03
N LEU A 115 0.91 -11.84 6.25
CA LEU A 115 -0.36 -11.14 6.44
C LEU A 115 -0.33 -9.73 5.86
N GLY A 116 0.77 -9.00 6.04
CA GLY A 116 0.97 -7.68 5.43
C GLY A 116 0.93 -7.74 3.90
N ALA A 117 1.63 -8.71 3.30
CA ALA A 117 1.63 -8.93 1.86
C ALA A 117 0.22 -9.30 1.33
N ALA A 118 -0.49 -10.17 2.03
CA ALA A 118 -1.86 -10.51 1.67
C ALA A 118 -2.78 -9.28 1.71
N ALA A 119 -2.67 -8.45 2.77
CA ALA A 119 -3.44 -7.22 2.90
C ALA A 119 -3.14 -6.22 1.76
N MET A 120 -1.88 -6.07 1.36
CA MET A 120 -1.51 -5.24 0.19
C MET A 120 -2.15 -5.75 -1.11
N ILE A 121 -2.06 -7.05 -1.38
CA ILE A 121 -2.65 -7.66 -2.58
C ILE A 121 -4.17 -7.44 -2.57
N THR A 122 -4.82 -7.67 -1.43
CA THR A 122 -6.26 -7.42 -1.28
C THR A 122 -6.59 -5.95 -1.53
N ALA A 123 -5.85 -5.02 -0.94
CA ALA A 123 -6.06 -3.58 -1.15
C ALA A 123 -5.90 -3.19 -2.63
N ALA A 124 -4.89 -3.73 -3.32
CA ALA A 124 -4.66 -3.47 -4.73
C ALA A 124 -5.77 -4.05 -5.62
N LEU A 125 -6.19 -5.29 -5.39
CA LEU A 125 -7.29 -5.92 -6.14
C LEU A 125 -8.61 -5.19 -5.93
N LEU A 126 -8.92 -4.78 -4.69
CA LEU A 126 -10.11 -4.00 -4.39
C LEU A 126 -10.07 -2.62 -5.06
N THR A 127 -8.89 -2.01 -5.12
CA THR A 127 -8.71 -0.73 -5.83
C THR A 127 -9.02 -0.91 -7.32
N VAL A 128 -8.48 -1.96 -7.96
CA VAL A 128 -8.78 -2.27 -9.37
C VAL A 128 -10.27 -2.56 -9.59
N SER A 129 -10.94 -3.23 -8.65
CA SER A 129 -12.36 -3.56 -8.82
C SER A 129 -13.30 -2.38 -8.56
N TRP A 130 -12.94 -1.46 -7.67
CA TRP A 130 -13.84 -0.41 -7.19
C TRP A 130 -13.61 0.95 -7.85
N PHE A 131 -12.44 1.19 -8.45
CA PHE A 131 -12.14 2.47 -9.08
C PHE A 131 -12.36 2.43 -10.59
N PRO A 132 -12.85 3.53 -11.20
CA PRO A 132 -12.93 3.65 -12.65
C PRO A 132 -11.53 3.65 -13.29
N GLY A 133 -11.42 3.07 -14.47
CA GLY A 133 -10.16 2.89 -15.20
C GLY A 133 -9.35 4.17 -15.41
N VAL A 134 -10.02 5.32 -15.51
CA VAL A 134 -9.35 6.63 -15.69
C VAL A 134 -8.56 7.04 -14.44
N LEU A 135 -9.08 6.78 -13.23
CA LEU A 135 -8.37 7.02 -11.97
C LEU A 135 -7.26 5.98 -11.73
N LEU A 136 -7.44 4.76 -12.24
CA LEU A 136 -6.43 3.71 -12.18
C LEU A 136 -5.20 4.02 -13.04
N HIS A 137 -5.38 4.77 -14.14
CA HIS A 137 -4.28 5.15 -15.03
C HIS A 137 -3.21 5.98 -14.30
N ASP A 138 -3.64 6.98 -13.53
CA ASP A 138 -2.75 7.83 -12.72
C ASP A 138 -2.09 7.06 -11.56
N SER A 139 -2.68 5.92 -11.18
CA SER A 139 -2.27 5.09 -10.05
C SER A 139 -1.51 3.83 -10.48
N GLY A 140 -1.21 3.66 -11.77
CA GLY A 140 -0.68 2.42 -12.33
C GLY A 140 0.57 1.91 -11.65
N LEU A 141 1.53 2.80 -11.34
CA LEU A 141 2.77 2.42 -10.65
C LEU A 141 2.53 2.01 -9.19
N ALA A 142 1.57 2.64 -8.50
CA ALA A 142 1.17 2.25 -7.16
C ALA A 142 0.46 0.88 -7.14
N LEU A 143 -0.37 0.60 -8.15
CA LEU A 143 -1.03 -0.70 -8.30
C LEU A 143 -0.06 -1.83 -8.62
N VAL A 144 0.88 -1.59 -9.55
CA VAL A 144 1.96 -2.56 -9.84
C VAL A 144 2.76 -2.82 -8.57
N ARG A 145 3.06 -1.77 -7.79
CA ARG A 145 3.72 -1.90 -6.50
C ARG A 145 2.89 -2.75 -5.52
N GLY A 146 1.60 -2.48 -5.38
CA GLY A 146 0.68 -3.17 -4.49
C GLY A 146 0.43 -4.66 -4.83
N ILE A 147 0.83 -5.11 -6.03
CA ILE A 147 0.66 -6.51 -6.47
C ILE A 147 2.01 -7.23 -6.57
N PHE A 148 2.96 -6.66 -7.32
CA PHE A 148 4.21 -7.34 -7.65
C PHE A 148 5.13 -7.51 -6.43
N TYR A 149 5.27 -6.48 -5.60
CA TYR A 149 6.14 -6.55 -4.42
C TYR A 149 5.65 -7.50 -3.34
N PRO A 150 4.37 -7.53 -2.94
CA PRO A 150 3.93 -8.51 -1.96
C PRO A 150 4.03 -9.95 -2.48
N LEU A 151 3.86 -10.19 -3.79
CA LEU A 151 4.13 -11.51 -4.38
C LEU A 151 5.61 -11.88 -4.28
N LEU A 152 6.51 -10.95 -4.59
CA LEU A 152 7.95 -11.16 -4.45
C LEU A 152 8.34 -11.36 -2.98
N LEU A 153 7.72 -10.64 -2.06
CA LEU A 153 7.91 -10.80 -0.63
C LEU A 153 7.47 -12.19 -0.16
N LEU A 154 6.28 -12.65 -0.57
CA LEU A 154 5.80 -14.00 -0.27
C LEU A 154 6.77 -15.06 -0.82
N ALA A 155 7.24 -14.88 -2.06
CA ALA A 155 8.23 -15.76 -2.64
C ALA A 155 9.53 -15.78 -1.82
N MET A 156 10.08 -14.62 -1.43
CA MET A 156 11.29 -14.53 -0.62
C MET A 156 11.12 -15.17 0.76
N VAL A 157 10.00 -14.91 1.43
CA VAL A 157 9.70 -15.39 2.78
C VAL A 157 9.49 -16.91 2.80
N HIS A 158 8.82 -17.46 1.79
CA HIS A 158 8.47 -18.88 1.73
C HIS A 158 9.44 -19.77 0.94
N THR A 159 10.36 -19.19 0.16
CA THR A 159 11.38 -19.97 -0.57
C THR A 159 12.79 -19.65 -0.08
N THR A 160 13.26 -18.42 -0.27
CA THR A 160 14.66 -18.03 -0.04
C THR A 160 15.02 -18.02 1.44
N PHE A 161 14.18 -17.45 2.29
CA PHE A 161 14.41 -17.31 3.73
C PHE A 161 13.66 -18.34 4.58
N ALA A 162 12.96 -19.29 3.95
CA ALA A 162 12.11 -20.24 4.68
C ALA A 162 12.87 -21.05 5.73
N LYS A 163 14.12 -21.45 5.41
CA LYS A 163 14.98 -22.20 6.34
C LYS A 163 15.54 -21.31 7.46
N ASP A 164 15.79 -20.04 7.16
CA ASP A 164 16.35 -19.07 8.12
C ASP A 164 15.29 -18.55 9.10
N LEU A 165 14.01 -18.56 8.69
CA LEU A 165 12.87 -18.08 9.50
C LEU A 165 12.29 -19.14 10.45
N VAL A 166 12.65 -20.41 10.28
CA VAL A 166 12.20 -21.55 11.10
C VAL A 166 13.26 -21.94 12.16
N ARG A 167 14.52 -21.53 11.97
CA ARG A 167 15.61 -21.67 12.96
C ARG A 167 15.60 -20.55 13.98
#